data_AF-A0A373V367-F1
#
_entry.id   AF-A0A373V367-F1
#
_cell.length_a   1.000
_cell.length_b   1.000
_cell.length_c   1.000
_cell.angle_alpha   90.00
_cell.angle_beta   90.00
_cell.angle_gamma   90.00
#
_symmetry.space_group_name_H-M   'P 1'
#
loop_
_entity.id
_entity.type
_entity.pdbx_description
1 polymer ?
#
loop_
_entity_poly.entity_id
_entity_poly.type
_entity_poly.pdbx_seq_one_letter_code
_entity_poly.pdbx_strand_id
1 'polypeptide(L)'
;LMHDLHCKNADEMHSPVLAKRVHELKDTQKGVELMCHEMEKIYSEGMESGEKRGELKKAKETALSLAEMGLPVEKIAKAVNHNVNEVQKWIDENLCAMK
;
A
#
# COMPACT_ATOMS: atom_id res chain seq x y z
N LEU A 1 30.51 5.56 -4.64
CA LEU A 1 29.26 5.17 -3.97
C LEU A 1 28.05 5.22 -4.89
N MET A 2 27.75 6.35 -5.55
CA MET A 2 26.60 6.41 -6.49
C MET A 2 26.73 5.47 -7.70
N HIS A 3 27.96 5.20 -8.17
CA HIS A 3 28.22 4.17 -9.18
C HIS A 3 27.62 2.81 -8.77
N ASP A 4 27.99 2.32 -7.59
CA ASP A 4 27.64 0.98 -7.14
C ASP A 4 26.13 0.79 -6.94
N LEU A 5 25.40 1.85 -6.59
CA LEU A 5 23.93 1.78 -6.45
C LEU A 5 23.20 1.67 -7.79
N HIS A 6 23.83 2.06 -8.90
CA HIS A 6 23.30 1.90 -10.25
C HIS A 6 23.88 0.66 -10.97
N CYS A 7 24.88 0.04 -10.37
CA CYS A 7 25.56 -1.12 -10.90
C CYS A 7 24.72 -2.38 -10.66
N LYS A 8 24.54 -3.20 -11.70
CA LYS A 8 23.69 -4.40 -11.62
C LYS A 8 24.47 -5.66 -11.26
N ASN A 9 25.76 -5.69 -11.54
CA ASN A 9 26.60 -6.87 -11.38
C ASN A 9 27.58 -6.63 -10.23
N ALA A 10 27.78 -7.64 -9.39
CA ALA A 10 28.59 -7.50 -8.19
C ALA A 10 30.09 -7.25 -8.49
N ASP A 11 30.59 -7.81 -9.58
CA ASP A 11 31.96 -7.71 -10.07
C ASP A 11 32.33 -6.32 -10.61
N GLU A 12 31.35 -5.55 -11.06
CA GLU A 12 31.52 -4.18 -11.53
C GLU A 12 31.50 -3.15 -10.38
N MET A 13 31.13 -3.54 -9.16
CA MET A 13 31.03 -2.62 -8.02
C MET A 13 32.40 -2.27 -7.43
N HIS A 14 32.60 -0.98 -7.12
CA HIS A 14 33.83 -0.51 -6.48
C HIS A 14 33.89 -0.82 -4.99
N SER A 15 32.74 -0.79 -4.30
CA SER A 15 32.64 -1.13 -2.89
C SER A 15 32.66 -2.66 -2.69
N PRO A 16 33.69 -3.23 -2.05
CA PRO A 16 33.77 -4.68 -1.82
C PRO A 16 32.65 -5.18 -0.89
N VAL A 17 32.14 -4.32 -0.02
CA VAL A 17 31.02 -4.65 0.88
C VAL A 17 29.73 -4.79 0.07
N LEU A 18 29.46 -3.87 -0.85
CA LEU A 18 28.26 -3.92 -1.69
C LEU A 18 28.35 -5.06 -2.69
N ALA A 19 29.50 -5.23 -3.36
CA ALA A 19 29.78 -6.36 -4.26
C ALA A 19 29.44 -7.70 -3.59
N LYS A 20 29.98 -7.93 -2.39
CA LYS A 20 29.75 -9.17 -1.65
C LYS A 20 28.26 -9.40 -1.35
N ARG A 21 27.55 -8.37 -0.88
CA ARG A 21 26.12 -8.50 -0.53
C ARG A 21 25.25 -8.74 -1.76
N VAL A 22 25.54 -8.07 -2.86
CA VAL A 22 24.79 -8.23 -4.11
C VAL A 22 25.03 -9.62 -4.68
N HIS A 23 26.27 -10.12 -4.66
CA HIS A 23 26.58 -11.50 -5.05
C HIS A 23 25.82 -12.52 -4.18
N GLU A 24 25.87 -12.36 -2.85
CA GLU A 24 25.15 -13.23 -1.91
C GLU A 24 23.65 -13.30 -2.24
N LEU A 25 23.00 -12.16 -2.53
CA LEU A 25 21.55 -12.09 -2.74
C LEU A 25 21.11 -12.41 -4.17
N LYS A 26 21.91 -12.11 -5.18
CA LYS A 26 21.52 -12.20 -6.61
C LYS A 26 22.09 -13.42 -7.32
N ASP A 27 23.26 -13.89 -6.91
CA ASP A 27 24.01 -14.89 -7.68
C ASP A 27 24.09 -16.25 -6.96
N THR A 28 23.96 -16.29 -5.63
CA THR A 28 23.90 -17.55 -4.90
C THR A 28 22.48 -18.12 -4.91
N GLN A 29 22.35 -19.44 -5.09
CA GLN A 29 21.04 -20.11 -5.09
C GLN A 29 20.20 -19.77 -3.84
N LYS A 30 20.83 -19.82 -2.66
CA LYS A 30 20.18 -19.48 -1.38
C LYS A 30 19.71 -18.03 -1.33
N GLY A 31 20.50 -17.10 -1.85
CA GLY A 31 20.14 -15.68 -1.93
C GLY A 31 18.96 -15.44 -2.85
N VAL A 32 18.99 -16.04 -4.04
CA VAL A 32 17.90 -15.93 -5.02
C VAL A 32 16.61 -16.48 -4.45
N GLU A 33 16.63 -17.66 -3.83
CA GLU A 33 15.45 -18.26 -3.19
C GLU A 33 14.88 -17.37 -2.09
N LEU A 34 15.74 -16.82 -1.23
CA LEU A 34 15.33 -15.88 -0.19
C LEU A 34 14.68 -14.63 -0.79
N MET A 35 15.32 -14.03 -1.80
CA MET A 35 14.82 -12.82 -2.47
C MET A 35 13.49 -13.06 -3.17
N CYS A 36 13.31 -14.21 -3.83
CA CYS A 36 12.04 -14.57 -4.45
C CYS A 36 10.93 -14.65 -3.39
N HIS A 37 11.17 -15.33 -2.27
CA HIS A 37 10.17 -15.45 -1.21
C HIS A 37 9.79 -14.11 -0.59
N GLU A 38 10.78 -13.27 -0.27
CA GLU A 38 10.50 -11.93 0.27
C GLU A 38 9.78 -11.04 -0.75
N MET A 39 10.10 -11.17 -2.04
CA MET A 39 9.43 -10.42 -3.10
C MET A 39 7.96 -10.86 -3.25
N GLU A 40 7.70 -12.16 -3.24
CA GLU A 40 6.33 -12.71 -3.25
C GLU A 40 5.51 -12.19 -2.07
N LYS A 41 6.11 -12.16 -0.87
CA LYS A 41 5.48 -11.60 0.33
C LYS A 41 5.14 -10.11 0.17
N ILE A 42 6.06 -9.30 -0.35
CA ILE A 42 5.81 -7.88 -0.64
C ILE A 42 4.64 -7.73 -1.63
N TYR A 43 4.60 -8.54 -2.69
CA TYR A 43 3.51 -8.49 -3.65
C TYR A 43 2.17 -8.90 -3.03
N SER A 44 2.14 -9.98 -2.24
CA SER A 44 0.90 -10.43 -1.59
C SER A 44 0.37 -9.42 -0.58
N GLU A 45 1.25 -8.89 0.29
CA GLU A 45 0.86 -7.89 1.30
C GLU A 45 0.46 -6.58 0.64
N GLY A 46 1.18 -6.18 -0.42
CA GLY A 46 0.85 -4.99 -1.22
C GLY A 46 -0.50 -5.11 -1.92
N MET A 47 -0.82 -6.28 -2.47
CA MET A 47 -2.10 -6.55 -3.11
C MET A 47 -3.24 -6.50 -2.09
N GLU A 48 -3.13 -7.24 -0.98
CA GLU A 48 -4.15 -7.26 0.08
C GLU A 48 -4.37 -5.86 0.70
N SER A 49 -3.28 -5.15 1.01
CA SER A 49 -3.40 -3.78 1.53
C SER A 49 -3.99 -2.83 0.49
N GLY A 50 -3.69 -3.03 -0.79
CA GLY A 50 -4.22 -2.25 -1.91
C GLY A 50 -5.73 -2.45 -2.05
N GLU A 51 -6.20 -3.69 -2.05
CA GLU A 51 -7.62 -4.04 -2.13
C GLU A 51 -8.40 -3.44 -0.95
N LYS A 52 -7.96 -3.69 0.29
CA LYS A 52 -8.61 -3.14 1.48
C LYS A 52 -8.68 -1.60 1.46
N ARG A 53 -7.59 -0.95 1.05
CA ARG A 53 -7.56 0.52 0.93
C ARG A 53 -8.49 1.02 -0.17
N GLY A 54 -8.56 0.30 -1.29
CA GLY A 54 -9.46 0.61 -2.41
C GLY A 54 -10.92 0.49 -2.03
N GLU A 55 -11.30 -0.60 -1.37
CA GLU A 55 -12.65 -0.83 -0.85
C GLU A 55 -13.07 0.26 0.13
N LEU A 56 -12.23 0.54 1.12
CA LEU A 56 -12.49 1.60 2.11
C LEU A 56 -12.61 2.98 1.45
N LYS A 57 -11.74 3.30 0.49
CA LYS A 57 -11.79 4.57 -0.24
C LYS A 57 -13.10 4.70 -1.01
N LYS A 58 -13.50 3.66 -1.74
CA LYS A 58 -14.77 3.64 -2.48
C LYS A 58 -15.97 3.75 -1.55
N ALA A 59 -15.96 3.08 -0.40
CA ALA A 59 -17.00 3.18 0.62
C ALA A 59 -17.11 4.61 1.16
N LYS A 60 -15.99 5.26 1.48
CA LYS A 60 -15.94 6.66 1.93
C LYS A 60 -16.47 7.62 0.88
N GLU A 61 -16.01 7.52 -0.36
CA GLU A 61 -16.48 8.35 -1.48
C GLU A 61 -17.98 8.18 -1.71
N THR A 62 -18.47 6.94 -1.72
CA THR A 62 -19.91 6.65 -1.87
C THR A 62 -20.71 7.24 -0.71
N ALA A 63 -20.21 7.12 0.53
CA ALA A 63 -20.88 7.68 1.70
C ALA A 63 -21.00 9.21 1.62
N LEU A 64 -19.93 9.89 1.20
CA LEU A 64 -19.91 11.35 1.03
C LEU A 64 -20.89 11.79 -0.05
N SER A 65 -20.90 11.15 -1.22
CA SER A 65 -21.86 11.46 -2.29
C SER A 65 -23.31 11.28 -1.84
N LEU A 66 -23.62 10.22 -1.09
CA LEU A 66 -24.98 10.02 -0.56
C LEU A 66 -25.35 11.05 0.51
N ALA A 67 -24.38 11.49 1.33
CA ALA A 67 -24.59 12.56 2.31
C ALA A 67 -24.85 13.91 1.63
N GLU A 68 -24.13 14.22 0.57
CA GLU A 68 -24.37 15.42 -0.28
C GLU A 68 -25.77 15.40 -0.91
N MET A 69 -26.28 14.22 -1.26
CA MET A 69 -27.66 14.03 -1.72
C MET A 69 -28.72 14.13 -0.60
N GLY A 70 -28.30 14.37 0.65
CA GLY A 70 -29.19 14.57 1.79
C GLY A 70 -29.75 13.28 2.41
N LEU A 71 -29.14 12.12 2.16
CA LEU A 71 -29.56 10.88 2.80
C LEU A 71 -29.18 10.87 4.29
N PRO A 72 -30.00 10.27 5.17
CA PRO A 72 -29.67 10.13 6.58
C PRO A 72 -28.53 9.12 6.78
N VAL A 73 -27.65 9.41 7.75
CA VAL A 73 -26.42 8.65 8.04
C VAL A 73 -26.67 7.14 8.26
N GLU A 74 -27.81 6.78 8.85
CA GLU A 74 -28.22 5.39 9.10
C GLU A 74 -28.44 4.61 7.80
N LYS A 75 -29.05 5.24 6.78
CA LYS A 75 -29.26 4.64 5.47
C LYS A 75 -27.95 4.55 4.69
N ILE A 76 -27.08 5.54 4.84
CA ILE A 76 -25.76 5.55 4.21
C ILE A 76 -24.90 4.42 4.78
N ALA A 77 -24.82 4.30 6.11
CA ALA A 77 -24.12 3.22 6.81
C ALA A 77 -24.57 1.83 6.33
N LYS A 78 -25.88 1.64 6.16
CA LYS A 78 -26.43 0.42 5.56
C LYS A 78 -26.01 0.22 4.10
N ALA A 79 -25.99 1.27 3.29
CA ALA A 79 -25.64 1.20 1.87
C ALA A 79 -24.15 0.89 1.63
N VAL A 80 -23.26 1.43 2.46
CA VAL A 80 -21.81 1.18 2.35
C VAL A 80 -21.33 0.03 3.24
N ASN A 81 -22.23 -0.62 3.98
CA ASN A 81 -21.94 -1.72 4.89
C ASN A 81 -20.87 -1.38 5.96
N HIS A 82 -20.95 -0.17 6.52
CA HIS A 82 -20.09 0.28 7.62
C HIS A 82 -20.96 0.74 8.80
N ASN A 83 -20.35 0.88 9.98
CA ASN A 83 -21.10 1.35 11.13
C ASN A 83 -21.38 2.86 11.06
N VAL A 84 -22.44 3.29 11.74
CA VAL A 84 -22.91 4.68 11.71
C VAL A 84 -21.84 5.65 12.22
N ASN A 85 -21.08 5.28 13.24
CA ASN A 85 -20.05 6.14 13.84
C ASN A 85 -18.89 6.39 12.86
N GLU A 86 -18.46 5.36 12.12
CA GLU A 86 -17.42 5.48 11.08
C GLU A 86 -17.88 6.41 9.95
N VAL A 87 -19.10 6.21 9.46
CA VAL A 87 -19.67 7.02 8.39
C VAL A 87 -19.84 8.47 8.84
N GLN A 88 -20.32 8.70 10.06
CA GLN A 88 -20.46 10.04 10.62
C GLN A 88 -19.09 10.75 10.69
N LYS A 89 -18.06 10.04 11.18
CA LYS A 89 -16.69 10.57 11.22
C LYS A 89 -16.18 10.97 9.83
N TRP A 90 -16.44 10.17 8.79
CA TRP A 90 -16.03 10.51 7.42
C TRP A 90 -16.70 11.78 6.90
N ILE A 91 -17.99 11.95 7.18
CA ILE A 91 -18.77 13.13 6.79
C ILE A 91 -18.25 14.37 7.54
N ASP A 92 -18.00 14.25 8.84
CA ASP A 92 -17.50 15.35 9.67
C ASP A 92 -16.09 15.80 9.24
N GLU A 93 -15.20 14.84 8.94
CA GLU A 93 -13.86 15.12 8.39
C GLU A 93 -13.95 15.89 7.07
N ASN A 94 -14.87 15.51 6.18
CA ASN A 94 -15.05 16.18 4.88
C ASN A 94 -15.60 17.60 5.06
N LEU A 95 -16.59 17.79 5.94
CA LEU A 95 -17.11 19.12 6.29
C LEU A 95 -16.04 20.03 6.90
N CYS A 96 -15.11 19.48 7.68
CA CYS A 96 -13.97 20.22 8.23
C CYS A 96 -12.96 20.62 7.13
N ALA A 97 -12.71 19.75 6.15
CA ALA A 97 -11.80 20.02 5.04
C ALA A 97 -12.34 21.06 4.03
N MET A 98 -13.65 21.28 4.00
CA MET A 98 -14.30 22.28 3.13
C MET A 98 -14.43 23.67 3.78
N LYS A 99 -14.12 23.82 5.08
CA LYS A 99 -14.08 25.11 5.78
C LYS A 99 -12.72 25.79 5.63
#